data_AF-A0A968XV48-F1
#
_entry.id   AF-A0A968XV48-F1
#
_cell.length_a   1.000
_cell.length_b   1.000
_cell.length_c   1.000
_cell.angle_alpha   90.00
_cell.angle_beta   90.00
_cell.angle_gamma   90.00
#
_symmetry.space_group_name_H-M   'P 1'
#
loop_
_entity.id
_entity.type
_entity.pdbx_description
1 polymer ?
#
loop_
_entity_poly.entity_id
_entity_poly.type
_entity_poly.pdbx_seq_one_letter_code
_entity_poly.pdbx_strand_id
1 'polypeptide(L)'
;MNFVHTLADRYQLNHVSHLAISAQSHGGDTLVVHCPDVAAANAFNLRMFCSMALRFALILLARDLNCPHIEVRVMSQVWLSYDLEDLAAMRQNFL
;
A
#
# COMPACT_ATOMS: atom_id res chain seq x y z
N MET A 1 20.32 -1.46 -2.84
CA MET A 1 19.09 -1.01 -3.54
C MET A 1 18.36 -2.24 -4.08
N ASN A 2 17.02 -2.26 -4.03
CA ASN A 2 16.06 -3.28 -4.57
C ASN A 2 15.31 -4.23 -3.63
N PHE A 3 15.43 -4.16 -2.29
CA PHE A 3 14.64 -5.09 -1.45
C PHE A 3 13.12 -4.87 -1.55
N VAL A 4 12.68 -3.62 -1.75
CA VAL A 4 11.25 -3.28 -1.69
C VAL A 4 10.50 -3.52 -3.01
N HIS A 5 11.19 -3.38 -4.17
CA HIS A 5 10.63 -3.82 -5.45
C HIS A 5 10.39 -5.33 -5.45
N THR A 6 11.33 -6.12 -4.91
CA THR A 6 11.21 -7.59 -4.83
C THR A 6 10.05 -8.04 -3.95
N LEU A 7 9.73 -7.29 -2.88
CA LEU A 7 8.60 -7.62 -2.01
C LEU A 7 7.25 -7.23 -2.62
N ALA A 8 7.14 -6.08 -3.29
CA ALA A 8 5.91 -5.70 -3.98
C ALA A 8 5.53 -6.71 -5.10
N ASP A 9 6.53 -7.26 -5.79
CA ASP A 9 6.35 -8.36 -6.75
C ASP A 9 6.01 -9.69 -6.06
N ARG A 10 6.63 -9.99 -4.91
CA ARG A 10 6.34 -11.20 -4.11
C ARG A 10 4.88 -11.25 -3.64
N TYR A 11 4.30 -10.10 -3.31
CA TYR A 11 2.90 -9.97 -2.94
C TYR A 11 1.98 -9.64 -4.13
N GLN A 12 2.49 -9.72 -5.36
CA GLN A 12 1.74 -9.47 -6.60
C GLN A 12 1.02 -8.12 -6.64
N LEU A 13 1.50 -7.10 -5.92
CA LEU A 13 0.84 -5.78 -5.88
C LEU A 13 0.71 -5.17 -7.28
N ASN A 14 1.69 -5.39 -8.15
CA ASN A 14 1.68 -4.95 -9.55
C ASN A 14 0.63 -5.69 -10.40
N HIS A 15 0.42 -6.99 -10.17
CA HIS A 15 -0.61 -7.78 -10.86
C HIS A 15 -2.02 -7.51 -10.35
N VAL A 16 -2.16 -7.24 -9.05
CA VAL A 16 -3.45 -6.98 -8.41
C VAL A 16 -3.95 -5.57 -8.70
N SER A 17 -3.05 -4.62 -9.03
CA SER A 17 -3.44 -3.22 -9.22
C SER A 17 -3.36 -2.71 -10.66
N HIS A 18 -2.58 -3.31 -11.57
CA HIS A 18 -2.18 -2.69 -12.86
C HIS A 18 -1.56 -1.29 -12.72
N LEU A 19 -1.27 -0.88 -11.49
CA LEU A 19 -0.71 0.42 -11.16
C LEU A 19 0.79 0.21 -10.97
N ALA A 20 1.61 1.09 -11.57
CA ALA A 20 3.05 1.12 -11.32
C ALA A 20 3.29 1.60 -9.88
N ILE A 21 3.23 0.66 -8.94
CA ILE A 21 3.36 0.93 -7.50
C ILE A 21 4.74 0.48 -7.06
N SER A 22 5.55 1.42 -6.60
CA SER A 22 6.73 1.10 -5.80
C SER A 22 6.41 1.32 -4.33
N ALA A 23 6.70 0.33 -3.50
CA ALA A 23 6.70 0.48 -2.05
C ALA A 23 8.12 0.84 -1.59
N GLN A 24 8.28 1.65 -0.54
CA GLN A 24 9.56 1.90 0.16
C GLN A 24 9.32 2.09 1.65
N SER A 25 10.20 1.60 2.52
CA SER A 25 10.15 1.97 3.94
C SER A 25 10.88 3.31 4.14
N HIS A 26 10.21 4.28 4.75
CA HIS A 26 10.80 5.56 5.14
C HIS A 26 11.02 5.59 6.65
N GLY A 27 12.28 5.64 7.08
CA GLY A 27 12.63 5.71 8.51
C GLY A 27 12.33 4.45 9.33
N GLY A 28 11.83 3.37 8.71
CA GLY A 28 11.40 2.15 9.40
C GLY A 28 9.93 2.17 9.84
N ASP A 29 9.29 3.34 9.88
CA ASP A 29 7.95 3.50 10.45
C ASP A 29 6.84 3.58 9.39
N THR A 30 7.18 3.99 8.16
CA THR A 30 6.19 4.25 7.10
C THR A 30 6.47 3.47 5.82
N LEU A 31 5.48 2.74 5.34
CA LEU A 31 5.44 2.15 4.01
C LEU A 31 4.90 3.18 3.01
N VAL A 32 5.73 3.61 2.06
CA VAL A 32 5.36 4.59 1.03
C VAL A 32 5.01 3.88 -0.26
N VAL A 33 3.76 3.99 -0.69
CA VAL A 33 3.20 3.54 -1.97
C VAL A 33 3.24 4.72 -2.95
N HIS A 34 4.09 4.64 -3.97
CA HIS A 34 4.17 5.69 -4.99
C HIS A 34 3.17 5.45 -6.11
N CYS A 35 2.37 6.46 -6.42
CA CYS A 35 1.48 6.50 -7.58
C CYS A 35 1.95 7.57 -8.59
N PRO A 36 1.88 7.30 -9.90
CA PRO A 36 2.36 8.23 -10.94
C PRO A 36 1.51 9.51 -11.05
N ASP A 37 0.21 9.41 -10.77
CA ASP A 37 -0.73 10.53 -10.85
C ASP A 37 -1.92 10.33 -9.88
N VAL A 38 -2.80 11.34 -9.83
CA VAL A 38 -3.98 11.34 -8.95
C VAL A 38 -5.01 10.29 -9.36
N ALA A 39 -5.13 9.96 -10.65
CA ALA A 39 -6.06 8.93 -11.12
C ALA A 39 -5.62 7.55 -10.63
N ALA A 40 -4.32 7.27 -10.67
CA ALA A 40 -3.70 6.08 -10.11
C ALA A 40 -3.90 5.97 -8.60
N ALA A 41 -3.74 7.07 -7.86
CA ALA A 41 -3.96 7.08 -6.41
C ALA A 41 -5.43 6.85 -6.04
N ASN A 42 -6.37 7.44 -6.80
CA ASN A 42 -7.81 7.18 -6.66
C ASN A 42 -8.16 5.72 -6.95
N ALA A 43 -7.62 5.17 -8.03
CA ALA A 43 -7.83 3.77 -8.40
C ALA A 43 -7.26 2.81 -7.34
N PHE A 44 -6.08 3.11 -6.79
CA PHE A 44 -5.48 2.38 -5.68
C PHE A 44 -6.39 2.39 -4.46
N ASN A 45 -6.86 3.58 -4.05
CA ASN A 45 -7.74 3.75 -2.91
C ASN A 45 -9.01 2.92 -3.05
N LEU A 46 -9.75 3.10 -4.15
CA LEU A 46 -10.98 2.35 -4.43
C LEU A 46 -10.72 0.83 -4.39
N ARG A 47 -9.62 0.37 -4.98
CA ARG A 47 -9.29 -1.06 -5.02
C ARG A 47 -8.85 -1.59 -3.66
N MET A 48 -8.24 -0.78 -2.82
CA MET A 48 -7.92 -1.14 -1.44
C MET A 48 -9.20 -1.36 -0.63
N PHE A 49 -10.25 -0.53 -0.80
CA PHE A 49 -11.56 -0.81 -0.22
C PHE A 49 -12.21 -2.09 -0.77
N CYS A 50 -12.20 -2.28 -2.10
CA CYS A 50 -12.95 -3.36 -2.74
C CYS A 50 -12.23 -4.73 -2.74
N SER A 51 -10.90 -4.75 -2.68
CA SER A 51 -10.10 -5.99 -2.78
C SER A 51 -9.54 -6.39 -1.42
N MET A 52 -10.06 -7.48 -0.88
CA MET A 52 -9.52 -8.08 0.33
C MET A 52 -8.08 -8.58 0.13
N ALA A 53 -7.76 -9.10 -1.05
CA ALA A 53 -6.41 -9.56 -1.40
C ALA A 53 -5.38 -8.42 -1.37
N LEU A 54 -5.72 -7.24 -1.92
CA LEU A 54 -4.83 -6.08 -1.89
C LEU A 54 -4.60 -5.58 -0.45
N ARG A 55 -5.66 -5.52 0.37
CA ARG A 55 -5.53 -5.16 1.80
C ARG A 55 -4.60 -6.12 2.54
N PHE A 56 -4.80 -7.43 2.38
CA PHE A 56 -3.94 -8.43 3.03
C PHE A 56 -2.49 -8.33 2.57
N ALA A 57 -2.25 -8.14 1.27
CA ALA A 57 -0.92 -7.96 0.72
C ALA A 57 -0.21 -6.73 1.33
N LEU A 58 -0.91 -5.60 1.45
CA LEU A 58 -0.36 -4.39 2.08
C LEU A 58 -0.08 -4.58 3.57
N ILE A 59 -0.98 -5.23 4.30
CA ILE A 59 -0.79 -5.52 5.74
C ILE A 59 0.41 -6.43 5.96
N LEU A 60 0.55 -7.50 5.16
CA LEU A 60 1.70 -8.41 5.27
C LEU A 60 3.00 -7.71 4.92
N LEU A 61 3.02 -6.94 3.83
CA LEU A 61 4.21 -6.19 3.42
C LEU A 61 4.65 -5.18 4.48
N ALA A 62 3.71 -4.42 5.03
CA ALA A 62 3.99 -3.44 6.06
C ALA A 62 4.50 -4.10 7.35
N ARG A 63 3.92 -5.25 7.75
CA ARG A 63 4.42 -6.05 8.88
C ARG A 63 5.83 -6.59 8.65
N ASP A 64 6.11 -7.13 7.47
CA ASP A 64 7.45 -7.64 7.10
C ASP A 64 8.51 -6.53 7.13
N LEU A 65 8.11 -5.29 6.82
CA LEU A 65 8.98 -4.11 6.87
C LEU A 65 8.94 -3.38 8.22
N ASN A 66 8.19 -3.89 9.20
CA ASN A 66 7.93 -3.27 10.50
C ASN A 66 7.39 -1.82 10.41
N CYS A 67 6.63 -1.51 9.36
CA CYS A 67 6.02 -0.20 9.14
C CYS A 67 4.58 -0.20 9.66
N PRO A 68 4.28 0.42 10.82
CA PRO A 68 2.91 0.59 11.31
C PRO A 68 2.06 1.51 10.42
N HIS A 69 2.70 2.40 9.66
CA HIS A 69 2.02 3.43 8.87
C HIS A 69 2.16 3.19 7.37
N ILE A 70 1.13 3.53 6.57
CA ILE A 70 1.16 3.46 5.11
C ILE A 70 0.78 4.81 4.51
N GLU A 71 1.63 5.34 3.63
CA GLU A 71 1.36 6.55 2.86
C GLU A 71 1.24 6.24 1.38
N VAL A 72 0.24 6.82 0.73
CA VAL A 72 0.12 6.84 -0.73
C VAL A 72 0.58 8.20 -1.21
N ARG A 73 1.63 8.26 -2.03
CA ARG A 73 2.21 9.51 -2.53
C ARG A 73 2.04 9.67 -4.03
N VAL A 74 1.69 10.89 -4.46
CA VAL A 74 1.66 11.32 -5.87
C VAL A 74 2.65 12.47 -6.02
N MET A 75 3.58 12.37 -6.96
CA MET A 75 4.62 13.39 -7.19
C MET A 75 5.32 13.86 -5.88
N SER A 76 5.61 12.91 -4.98
CA SER A 76 6.21 13.11 -3.64
C SER A 76 5.34 13.75 -2.56
N GLN A 77 4.10 14.15 -2.87
CA GLN A 77 3.13 14.63 -1.87
C GLN A 77 2.31 13.47 -1.31
N VAL A 78 2.04 13.48 0.00
CA VAL A 78 1.13 12.51 0.64
C VAL A 78 -0.29 12.82 0.22
N TRP A 79 -0.93 11.85 -0.44
CA TRP A 79 -2.30 11.95 -0.92
C TRP A 79 -3.26 11.21 0.02
N LEU A 80 -2.83 10.05 0.53
CA LEU A 80 -3.55 9.29 1.55
C LEU A 80 -2.55 8.76 2.58
N SER A 81 -3.04 8.57 3.79
CA SER A 81 -2.27 8.10 4.93
C SER A 81 -3.18 7.25 5.79
N TYR A 82 -2.71 6.07 6.18
CA TYR A 82 -3.47 5.08 6.93
C TYR A 82 -2.56 4.40 7.94
N ASP A 83 -3.09 4.13 9.13
CA ASP A 83 -2.45 3.17 10.03
C ASP A 83 -2.85 1.74 9.68
N LEU A 84 -1.96 0.78 9.96
CA LEU A 84 -2.25 -0.64 9.76
C LEU A 84 -3.47 -1.11 10.56
N GLU A 85 -3.70 -0.51 11.72
CA GLU A 85 -4.86 -0.81 12.57
C GLU A 85 -6.17 -0.42 11.88
N ASP A 86 -6.21 0.74 11.21
CA ASP A 86 -7.37 1.18 10.45
C ASP A 86 -7.68 0.23 9.30
N LEU A 87 -6.65 -0.20 8.57
CA LEU A 87 -6.80 -1.18 7.49
C LEU A 87 -7.30 -2.53 7.99
N ALA A 88 -6.86 -2.95 9.19
CA ALA A 88 -7.37 -4.15 9.84
C ALA A 88 -8.81 -3.98 10.34
N ALA A 89 -9.20 -2.79 10.81
CA ALA A 89 -10.57 -2.48 11.22
C ALA A 89 -11.53 -2.43 10.02
N MET A 90 -11.09 -1.98 8.85
CA MET A 90 -11.86 -2.02 7.59
C MET A 90 -12.21 -3.46 7.16
N ARG A 91 -11.54 -4.49 7.71
CA ARG A 91 -11.92 -5.90 7.54
C ARG A 91 -13.21 -6.26 8.29
N GLN A 92 -13.53 -5.58 9.38
CA GLN A 92 -14.66 -5.92 10.25
C GLN A 92 -16.00 -5.35 9.77
N ASN A 93 -16.00 -4.33 8.90
CA ASN A 93 -17.24 -3.71 8.39
C ASN A 93 -17.91 -4.49 7.23
N PHE A 94 -17.42 -5.68 6.87
CA PHE A 94 -17.94 -6.50 5.76
C PHE A 94 -18.40 -7.91 6.19
N LEU A 95 -18.71 -8.11 7.47
CA LEU A 95 -19.35 -9.34 7.98
C LEU A 95 -20.84 -9.13 8.23
#